data_AF-A0A9D4SFQ1-F1
#
_entry.id   AF-A0A9D4SFQ1-F1
#
_cell.length_a   1.000
_cell.length_b   1.000
_cell.length_c   1.000
_cell.angle_alpha   90.00
_cell.angle_beta   90.00
_cell.angle_gamma   90.00
#
_symmetry.space_group_name_H-M   'P 1'
#
loop_
_entity.id
_entity.type
_entity.pdbx_description
1 polymer ?
#
loop_
_entity_poly.entity_id
_entity_poly.type
_entity_poly.pdbx_seq_one_letter_code
_entity_poly.pdbx_strand_id
1 'polypeptide(L)'
;MHFKIRHLCYNHAKEIFERYHTPGYQIMHSIEIILFNFWIFRMSLAIFSYRRQELNYWLYDPCTVLFHHLNPKLHIHYTCIVAIIVLTAMVETYFIFFYRTTPSVYQYLYDLVVVNTKQITHCYYPQDMITQMVEKTYRINLKKFQYNNMIFSHSSPLHYIGQFYCWHMTKIQFKLQLKHLNQRKLSSFKLQSIPCLSIKSRSMLQLGLYCMDTIVYYFHFFIGFFAMPAMIFYYYTICDIFHPTHWYCHLLLLIEIAIILHNGFLIFQLIWIISTLIVLLVIAFCSIQLEAMNNLLKRIHIHLSNRLPIYSKSRTFNLLSSLYLEHGRICQFYMIIFTKLLGKILLVFLAFTLPMNVLFLIAFCTKNLSWIEKMEIAIIFCFHSFILIQSQLTLAMQTEILHHPKKYLVSIIPNVICLRLKMKLSDLHYRLTQGPKYGPILSIFGAITNRIVLQVK
;
A
#
# COMPACT_ATOMS: atom_id res chain seq x y z
N MET A 1 -6.36 9.44 22.53
CA MET A 1 -5.63 9.07 21.30
C MET A 1 -4.92 10.32 20.78
N HIS A 2 -3.66 10.58 21.17
CA HIS A 2 -2.90 11.71 20.61
C HIS A 2 -2.55 11.38 19.16
N PHE A 3 -3.15 12.12 18.23
CA PHE A 3 -2.95 12.03 16.79
C PHE A 3 -1.49 12.30 16.40
N LYS A 4 -0.60 11.32 16.59
CA LYS A 4 0.76 11.31 16.03
C LYS A 4 0.69 10.94 14.55
N ILE A 5 -0.01 11.76 13.76
CA ILE A 5 -0.28 11.55 12.32
C ILE A 5 1.03 11.50 11.52
N ARG A 6 2.09 12.17 12.00
CA ARG A 6 3.38 12.27 11.30
C ARG A 6 4.19 10.96 11.23
N HIS A 7 3.83 9.94 12.01
CA HIS A 7 4.47 8.62 12.03
C HIS A 7 3.43 7.50 12.08
N LEU A 8 2.37 7.66 11.29
CA LEU A 8 1.19 6.83 11.41
C LEU A 8 1.50 5.37 11.08
N CYS A 9 2.28 5.13 10.02
CA CYS A 9 2.71 3.79 9.61
C CYS A 9 3.55 3.09 10.69
N TYR A 10 4.56 3.80 11.23
CA TYR A 10 5.42 3.29 12.29
C TYR A 10 4.65 3.04 13.59
N ASN A 11 3.80 3.98 14.01
CA ASN A 11 3.05 3.87 15.26
C ASN A 11 2.03 2.74 15.18
N HIS A 12 1.31 2.58 14.07
CA HIS A 12 0.35 1.49 13.88
C HIS A 12 1.06 0.14 13.82
N ALA A 13 2.12 0.00 13.03
CA ALA A 13 2.90 -1.24 12.98
C ALA A 13 3.52 -1.58 14.34
N LYS A 14 3.88 -0.59 15.16
CA LYS A 14 4.37 -0.81 16.51
C LYS A 14 3.26 -1.23 17.46
N GLU A 15 2.11 -0.54 17.41
CA GLU A 15 0.95 -0.79 18.25
C GLU A 15 0.33 -2.17 18.00
N ILE A 16 0.16 -2.57 16.72
CA ILE A 16 -0.32 -3.89 16.32
C ILE A 16 0.49 -5.01 16.97
N PHE A 17 1.79 -4.83 17.17
CA PHE A 17 2.67 -5.88 17.68
C PHE A 17 2.84 -5.83 19.19
N GLU A 18 3.15 -4.64 19.69
CA GLU A 18 3.50 -4.47 21.11
C GLU A 18 2.23 -4.50 21.99
N ARG A 19 1.05 -4.15 21.46
CA ARG A 19 -0.21 -4.09 22.23
C ARG A 19 -1.22 -5.19 21.90
N TYR A 20 -0.96 -6.06 20.95
CA TYR A 20 -1.89 -7.14 20.53
C TYR A 20 -2.51 -7.93 21.69
N HIS A 21 -1.67 -8.27 22.67
CA HIS A 21 -2.05 -9.11 23.81
C HIS A 21 -2.71 -8.32 24.95
N THR A 22 -2.82 -7.00 24.82
CA THR A 22 -3.46 -6.17 25.86
C THR A 22 -4.97 -6.23 25.70
N PRO A 23 -5.73 -6.45 26.79
CA PRO A 23 -7.19 -6.58 26.72
C PRO A 23 -7.84 -5.29 26.20
N GLY A 24 -7.31 -4.11 26.55
CA GLY A 24 -7.81 -2.83 26.07
C GLY A 24 -7.74 -2.68 24.54
N TYR A 25 -6.69 -3.20 23.91
CA TYR A 25 -6.53 -3.17 22.46
C TYR A 25 -7.56 -4.06 21.75
N GLN A 26 -7.80 -5.25 22.29
CA GLN A 26 -8.80 -6.19 21.76
C GLN A 26 -10.22 -5.65 21.90
N ILE A 27 -10.54 -5.03 23.04
CA ILE A 27 -11.85 -4.41 23.29
C ILE A 27 -12.09 -3.27 22.30
N MET A 28 -11.10 -2.39 22.11
CA MET A 28 -11.21 -1.26 21.19
C MET A 28 -11.56 -1.72 19.76
N HIS A 29 -10.79 -2.66 19.20
CA HIS A 29 -11.06 -3.17 17.86
C HIS A 29 -12.34 -4.03 17.77
N SER A 30 -12.78 -4.63 18.89
CA SER A 30 -14.05 -5.37 18.91
C SER A 30 -15.23 -4.40 18.82
N ILE A 31 -15.13 -3.24 19.46
CA ILE A 31 -16.11 -2.15 19.34
C ILE A 31 -16.18 -1.66 17.90
N GLU A 32 -15.04 -1.47 17.22
CA GLU A 32 -15.01 -1.08 15.80
C GLU A 32 -15.77 -2.09 14.91
N ILE A 33 -15.54 -3.40 15.11
CA ILE A 33 -16.26 -4.45 14.38
C ILE A 33 -17.77 -4.42 14.67
N ILE A 34 -18.16 -4.20 15.92
CA ILE A 34 -19.58 -4.09 16.30
C ILE A 34 -20.23 -2.89 15.59
N LEU A 35 -19.54 -1.75 15.54
CA LEU A 35 -20.01 -0.55 14.84
C LEU A 35 -20.17 -0.80 13.32
N PHE A 36 -19.23 -1.51 12.70
CA PHE A 36 -19.36 -1.90 11.29
C PHE A 36 -20.53 -2.85 11.04
N ASN A 37 -20.72 -3.85 11.90
CA ASN A 37 -21.88 -4.77 11.79
C ASN A 37 -23.20 -4.02 11.91
N PHE A 38 -23.29 -3.08 12.87
CA PHE A 38 -24.47 -2.24 13.02
C PHE A 38 -24.76 -1.43 11.75
N TRP A 39 -23.74 -0.85 11.12
CA TRP A 39 -23.88 -0.13 9.85
C TRP A 39 -24.34 -1.00 8.69
N ILE A 40 -23.75 -2.19 8.52
CA ILE A 40 -24.15 -3.12 7.46
C ILE A 40 -25.60 -3.55 7.64
N PHE A 41 -25.99 -3.87 8.87
CA PHE A 41 -27.36 -4.24 9.20
C PHE A 41 -28.33 -3.10 8.89
N ARG A 42 -28.01 -1.89 9.34
CA ARG A 42 -28.76 -0.65 9.08
C ARG A 42 -28.98 -0.40 7.58
N MET A 43 -27.91 -0.44 6.77
CA MET A 43 -28.01 -0.23 5.32
C MET A 43 -28.80 -1.34 4.62
N SER A 44 -28.64 -2.59 5.08
CA SER A 44 -29.39 -3.73 4.53
C SER A 44 -30.89 -3.63 4.83
N LEU A 45 -31.26 -3.22 6.06
CA LEU A 45 -32.64 -2.95 6.44
C LEU A 45 -33.24 -1.82 5.62
N ALA A 46 -32.50 -0.73 5.38
CA ALA A 46 -32.97 0.37 4.56
C ALA A 46 -33.23 -0.05 3.10
N ILE A 47 -32.35 -0.85 2.50
CA ILE A 47 -32.56 -1.41 1.15
C ILE A 47 -33.79 -2.33 1.12
N PHE A 48 -33.93 -3.22 2.11
CA PHE A 48 -35.06 -4.13 2.21
C PHE A 48 -36.39 -3.38 2.36
N SER A 49 -36.41 -2.40 3.27
CA SER A 49 -37.53 -1.51 3.54
C SER A 49 -37.94 -0.70 2.32
N TYR A 50 -36.98 -0.12 1.58
CA TYR A 50 -37.29 0.62 0.34
C TYR A 50 -37.95 -0.25 -0.73
N ARG A 51 -37.62 -1.55 -0.79
CA ARG A 51 -38.20 -2.49 -1.77
C ARG A 51 -39.54 -3.07 -1.33
N ARG A 52 -39.72 -3.37 -0.05
CA ARG A 52 -41.00 -3.79 0.52
C ARG A 52 -41.73 -2.56 1.04
N GLN A 53 -42.53 -1.94 0.17
CA GLN A 53 -43.32 -0.72 0.43
C GLN A 53 -44.15 -0.75 1.73
N GLU A 54 -44.35 -1.92 2.33
CA GLU A 54 -45.01 -2.14 3.64
C GLU A 54 -44.16 -1.66 4.84
N LEU A 55 -42.83 -1.59 4.69
CA LEU A 55 -41.92 -1.18 5.74
C LEU A 55 -41.28 0.16 5.33
N ASN A 56 -41.57 1.22 6.09
CA ASN A 56 -41.06 2.56 5.83
C ASN A 56 -39.82 2.93 6.68
N TYR A 57 -39.08 1.93 7.19
CA TYR A 57 -37.86 2.14 7.98
C TYR A 57 -36.85 3.06 7.27
N TRP A 58 -36.69 2.95 5.95
CA TRP A 58 -35.76 3.78 5.18
C TRP A 58 -36.07 5.28 5.23
N LEU A 59 -37.31 5.69 5.57
CA LEU A 59 -37.71 7.09 5.76
C LEU A 59 -37.29 7.65 7.11
N TYR A 60 -36.90 6.81 8.07
CA TYR A 60 -36.50 7.22 9.42
C TYR A 60 -34.99 7.17 9.63
N ASP A 61 -34.26 6.72 8.63
CA ASP A 61 -32.82 6.58 8.66
C ASP A 61 -32.16 7.81 7.99
N PRO A 62 -31.45 8.66 8.74
CA PRO A 62 -30.95 9.93 8.23
C PRO A 62 -29.98 9.78 7.05
N CYS A 63 -29.12 8.75 7.04
CA CYS A 63 -28.21 8.50 5.92
C CYS A 63 -28.97 8.10 4.64
N THR A 64 -29.93 7.19 4.73
CA THR A 64 -30.63 6.71 3.52
C THR A 64 -31.62 7.74 3.00
N VAL A 65 -32.28 8.48 3.89
CA VAL A 65 -33.13 9.61 3.51
C VAL A 65 -32.31 10.68 2.79
N LEU A 66 -31.10 10.99 3.26
CA LEU A 66 -30.22 11.92 2.54
C LEU A 66 -29.91 11.42 1.12
N PHE A 67 -29.54 10.14 0.96
CA PHE A 67 -29.25 9.59 -0.37
C PHE A 67 -30.47 9.63 -1.29
N HIS A 68 -31.66 9.38 -0.75
CA HIS A 68 -32.91 9.50 -1.49
C HIS A 68 -33.22 10.95 -1.86
N HIS A 69 -33.03 11.89 -0.94
CA HIS A 69 -33.28 13.30 -1.15
C HIS A 69 -32.34 13.91 -2.20
N LEU A 70 -31.04 13.57 -2.12
CA LEU A 70 -30.04 14.03 -3.08
C LEU A 70 -30.26 13.43 -4.47
N ASN A 71 -30.57 12.13 -4.55
CA ASN A 71 -30.82 11.49 -5.83
C ASN A 71 -31.71 10.24 -5.70
N PRO A 72 -33.04 10.38 -5.85
CA PRO A 72 -33.97 9.27 -5.59
C PRO A 72 -33.78 8.11 -6.57
N LYS A 73 -33.30 8.40 -7.78
CA LYS A 73 -33.01 7.40 -8.83
C LYS A 73 -31.79 6.54 -8.48
N LEU A 74 -30.81 7.09 -7.76
CA LEU A 74 -29.56 6.42 -7.39
C LEU A 74 -29.53 5.95 -5.94
N HIS A 75 -30.59 6.17 -5.16
CA HIS A 75 -30.71 5.79 -3.74
C HIS A 75 -30.19 4.37 -3.44
N ILE A 76 -30.71 3.35 -4.14
CA ILE A 76 -30.30 1.95 -3.92
C ILE A 76 -28.81 1.77 -4.26
N HIS A 77 -28.33 2.41 -5.32
CA HIS A 77 -26.94 2.31 -5.75
C HIS A 77 -25.99 2.90 -4.70
N TYR A 78 -26.26 4.11 -4.20
CA TYR A 78 -25.44 4.72 -3.14
C TYR A 78 -25.47 3.92 -1.84
N THR A 79 -26.64 3.41 -1.44
CA THR A 79 -26.77 2.60 -0.22
C THR A 79 -25.99 1.28 -0.33
N CYS A 80 -26.04 0.62 -1.49
CA CYS A 80 -25.23 -0.58 -1.79
C CYS A 80 -23.73 -0.28 -1.78
N ILE A 81 -23.31 0.83 -2.41
CA ILE A 81 -21.91 1.26 -2.45
C ILE A 81 -21.36 1.45 -1.03
N VAL A 82 -22.12 2.14 -0.17
CA VAL A 82 -21.74 2.38 1.22
C VAL A 82 -21.65 1.07 2.01
N ALA A 83 -22.64 0.18 1.85
CA ALA A 83 -22.61 -1.14 2.49
C ALA A 83 -21.38 -1.96 2.07
N ILE A 84 -21.02 -1.93 0.78
CA ILE A 84 -19.83 -2.59 0.24
C ILE A 84 -18.55 -2.02 0.87
N ILE A 85 -18.42 -0.68 0.94
CA ILE A 85 -17.26 -0.01 1.53
C ILE A 85 -17.08 -0.38 3.01
N VAL A 86 -18.18 -0.43 3.77
CA VAL A 86 -18.14 -0.80 5.19
C VAL A 86 -17.77 -2.27 5.35
N LEU A 87 -18.33 -3.15 4.50
CA LEU A 87 -18.01 -4.57 4.51
C LEU A 87 -16.54 -4.83 4.18
N THR A 88 -15.97 -4.10 3.22
CA THR A 88 -14.52 -4.16 2.92
C THR A 88 -13.68 -3.77 4.13
N ALA A 89 -14.02 -2.66 4.80
CA ALA A 89 -13.27 -2.17 5.95
C ALA A 89 -13.39 -3.12 7.16
N MET A 90 -14.57 -3.69 7.39
CA MET A 90 -14.79 -4.67 8.44
C MET A 90 -13.93 -5.93 8.23
N VAL A 91 -13.93 -6.46 7.00
CA VAL A 91 -13.14 -7.64 6.64
C VAL A 91 -11.66 -7.37 6.79
N GLU A 92 -11.18 -6.18 6.38
CA GLU A 92 -9.79 -5.77 6.57
C GLU A 92 -9.43 -5.65 8.06
N THR A 93 -10.23 -4.96 8.86
CA THR A 93 -10.05 -4.80 10.31
C THR A 93 -9.96 -6.16 10.98
N TYR A 94 -10.87 -7.07 10.62
CA TYR A 94 -10.85 -8.44 11.10
C TYR A 94 -9.57 -9.18 10.71
N PHE A 95 -9.16 -9.11 9.44
CA PHE A 95 -7.95 -9.80 8.98
C PHE A 95 -6.66 -9.29 9.61
N ILE A 96 -6.63 -8.03 10.02
CA ILE A 96 -5.40 -7.35 10.44
C ILE A 96 -5.24 -7.42 11.95
N PHE A 97 -6.32 -7.26 12.69
CA PHE A 97 -6.29 -7.22 14.15
C PHE A 97 -6.76 -8.51 14.80
N PHE A 98 -7.57 -9.34 14.14
CA PHE A 98 -8.13 -10.55 14.74
C PHE A 98 -7.60 -11.83 14.11
N TYR A 99 -7.40 -11.83 12.79
CA TYR A 99 -6.87 -13.00 12.09
C TYR A 99 -5.34 -13.05 12.22
N ARG A 100 -4.86 -13.75 13.26
CA ARG A 100 -3.44 -14.05 13.46
C ARG A 100 -2.89 -14.84 12.26
N THR A 101 -2.39 -14.15 11.23
CA THR A 101 -1.46 -14.78 10.31
C THR A 101 -0.19 -15.14 11.07
N THR A 102 0.43 -16.26 10.72
CA THR A 102 1.57 -16.84 11.45
C THR A 102 2.59 -15.80 11.90
N PRO A 103 3.20 -15.92 13.11
CA PRO A 103 4.08 -14.91 13.70
C PRO A 103 5.19 -14.44 12.75
N SER A 104 5.60 -15.28 11.79
CA SER A 104 6.53 -14.93 10.73
C SER A 104 6.10 -13.74 9.85
N VAL A 105 4.86 -13.68 9.34
CA VAL A 105 4.40 -12.62 8.39
C VAL A 105 4.48 -11.26 9.06
N TYR A 106 3.92 -11.21 10.25
CA TYR A 106 3.94 -10.04 11.08
C TYR A 106 5.40 -9.69 11.43
N GLN A 107 6.24 -10.64 11.85
CA GLN A 107 7.65 -10.35 12.15
C GLN A 107 8.38 -9.67 10.98
N TYR A 108 8.12 -10.04 9.72
CA TYR A 108 8.70 -9.36 8.56
C TYR A 108 8.27 -7.88 8.47
N LEU A 109 6.97 -7.60 8.61
CA LEU A 109 6.46 -6.22 8.58
C LEU A 109 7.03 -5.39 9.74
N TYR A 110 7.10 -5.97 10.93
CA TYR A 110 7.69 -5.32 12.10
C TYR A 110 9.18 -5.03 11.92
N ASP A 111 9.94 -5.98 11.37
CA ASP A 111 11.36 -5.80 11.08
C ASP A 111 11.58 -4.67 10.05
N LEU A 112 10.78 -4.65 8.98
CA LEU A 112 10.92 -3.68 7.90
C LEU A 112 10.47 -2.27 8.30
N VAL A 113 9.41 -2.14 9.09
CA VAL A 113 8.88 -0.82 9.48
C VAL A 113 9.48 -0.37 10.80
N VAL A 114 9.33 -1.16 11.86
CA VAL A 114 9.66 -0.72 13.23
C VAL A 114 11.15 -0.87 13.51
N VAL A 115 11.73 -2.06 13.28
CA VAL A 115 13.14 -2.31 13.60
C VAL A 115 14.06 -1.50 12.69
N ASN A 116 13.80 -1.47 11.38
CA ASN A 116 14.61 -0.69 10.45
C ASN A 116 14.57 0.81 10.79
N THR A 117 13.40 1.40 11.07
CA THR A 117 13.32 2.82 11.45
C THR A 117 14.03 3.08 12.78
N LYS A 118 13.87 2.22 13.80
CA LYS A 118 14.63 2.31 15.06
C LYS A 118 16.15 2.26 14.81
N GLN A 119 16.63 1.30 14.03
CA GLN A 119 18.06 1.16 13.68
C GLN A 119 18.59 2.40 12.93
N ILE A 120 17.83 2.93 11.98
CA ILE A 120 18.17 4.16 11.26
C ILE A 120 18.25 5.35 12.23
N THR A 121 17.30 5.50 13.15
CA THR A 121 17.33 6.59 14.15
C THR A 121 18.57 6.57 15.03
N HIS A 122 19.12 5.40 15.34
CA HIS A 122 20.36 5.27 16.12
C HIS A 122 21.65 5.54 15.31
N CYS A 123 21.53 5.72 13.99
CA CYS A 123 22.66 5.93 13.07
C CYS A 123 22.80 7.38 12.61
N TYR A 124 21.97 8.32 13.08
CA TYR A 124 22.09 9.73 12.71
C TYR A 124 23.40 10.34 13.20
N TYR A 125 24.03 11.11 12.32
CA TYR A 125 25.09 12.02 12.74
C TYR A 125 24.50 13.22 13.49
N PRO A 126 25.31 13.92 14.31
CA PRO A 126 24.94 15.21 14.88
C PRO A 126 24.55 16.22 13.79
N GLN A 127 23.62 17.12 14.11
CA GLN A 127 23.05 18.06 13.14
C GLN A 127 24.10 18.98 12.50
N ASP A 128 25.11 19.40 13.26
CA ASP A 128 26.19 20.27 12.77
C ASP A 128 27.02 19.57 11.70
N MET A 129 27.34 18.30 11.93
CA MET A 129 28.08 17.47 10.98
C MET A 129 27.27 17.25 9.70
N ILE A 130 25.96 17.02 9.82
CA ILE A 130 25.05 16.87 8.67
C ILE A 130 25.06 18.15 7.82
N THR A 131 24.94 19.31 8.45
CA THR A 131 24.91 20.61 7.75
C THR A 131 26.21 20.83 6.98
N GLN A 132 27.36 20.60 7.60
CA GLN A 132 28.67 20.69 6.96
C GLN A 132 28.82 19.71 5.77
N MET A 133 28.35 18.47 5.93
CA MET A 133 28.41 17.46 4.87
C MET A 133 27.50 17.82 3.68
N VAL A 134 26.31 18.36 3.94
CA VAL A 134 25.38 18.84 2.90
C VAL A 134 26.00 20.01 2.14
N GLU A 135 26.55 21.00 2.85
CA GLU A 135 27.21 22.14 2.21
C GLU A 135 28.41 21.73 1.36
N LYS A 136 29.25 20.82 1.87
CA LYS A 136 30.38 20.28 1.10
C LYS A 136 29.91 19.58 -0.16
N THR A 137 28.86 18.75 -0.06
CA THR A 137 28.28 18.04 -1.21
C THR A 137 27.66 19.02 -2.21
N TYR A 138 26.99 20.07 -1.72
CA TYR A 138 26.39 21.11 -2.55
C TYR A 138 27.46 21.87 -3.34
N ARG A 139 28.54 22.31 -2.69
CA ARG A 139 29.66 22.98 -3.37
C ARG A 139 30.26 22.12 -4.48
N ILE A 140 30.39 20.81 -4.27
CA ILE A 140 30.88 19.86 -5.29
C ILE A 140 29.89 19.76 -6.46
N ASN A 141 28.60 19.58 -6.17
CA ASN A 141 27.56 19.45 -7.19
C ASN A 141 27.39 20.73 -8.00
N LEU A 142 27.46 21.90 -7.34
CA LEU A 142 27.38 23.21 -7.99
C LEU A 142 28.56 23.41 -8.96
N LYS A 143 29.79 23.09 -8.54
CA LYS A 143 30.96 23.14 -9.43
C LYS A 143 30.80 22.25 -10.66
N LYS A 144 30.28 21.02 -10.49
CA LYS A 144 29.99 20.12 -11.62
C LYS A 144 28.91 20.66 -12.54
N PHE A 145 27.85 21.23 -11.98
CA PHE A 145 26.77 21.83 -12.75
C PHE A 145 27.24 23.03 -13.58
N GLN A 146 28.05 23.92 -12.99
CA GLN A 146 28.66 25.07 -13.66
C GLN A 146 29.63 24.64 -14.77
N TYR A 147 30.41 23.59 -14.54
CA TYR A 147 31.33 23.04 -15.55
C TYR A 147 30.58 22.45 -16.75
N ASN A 148 29.50 21.69 -16.51
CA ASN A 148 28.73 21.05 -17.58
C ASN A 148 27.82 22.03 -18.34
N ASN A 149 27.41 23.13 -17.72
CA ASN A 149 26.50 24.11 -18.31
C ASN A 149 27.15 25.50 -18.35
N MET A 150 28.08 25.70 -19.28
CA MET A 150 28.79 26.99 -19.49
C MET A 150 27.87 28.19 -19.75
N ILE A 151 26.58 27.97 -20.07
CA ILE A 151 25.58 29.02 -20.37
C ILE A 151 25.15 29.78 -19.10
N PHE A 152 25.35 29.22 -17.90
CA PHE A 152 24.99 29.87 -16.63
C PHE A 152 26.15 30.69 -16.07
N SER A 153 26.54 31.75 -16.78
CA SER A 153 27.52 32.74 -16.29
C SER A 153 27.06 33.39 -14.99
N HIS A 154 28.02 33.79 -14.15
CA HIS A 154 27.79 34.33 -12.80
C HIS A 154 26.87 35.57 -12.72
N SER A 155 26.64 36.26 -13.85
CA SER A 155 25.83 37.47 -13.94
C SER A 155 24.38 37.24 -14.40
N SER A 156 23.99 36.00 -14.76
CA SER A 156 22.65 35.72 -15.25
C SER A 156 21.65 35.40 -14.11
N PRO A 157 20.39 35.84 -14.17
CA PRO A 157 19.35 35.44 -13.20
C PRO A 157 19.13 33.91 -13.20
N LEU A 158 19.44 33.26 -14.32
CA LEU A 158 19.49 31.81 -14.48
C LEU A 158 20.48 31.14 -13.51
N HIS A 159 21.55 31.81 -13.09
CA HIS A 159 22.52 31.30 -12.12
C HIS A 159 21.87 31.01 -10.76
N TYR A 160 21.00 31.90 -10.28
CA TYR A 160 20.29 31.73 -9.01
C TYR A 160 19.29 30.56 -9.08
N ILE A 161 18.60 30.40 -10.22
CA ILE A 161 17.72 29.25 -10.46
C ILE A 161 18.54 27.95 -10.45
N GLY A 162 19.72 27.94 -11.09
CA GLY A 162 20.64 26.81 -11.10
C GLY A 162 21.18 26.45 -9.70
N GLN A 163 21.51 27.45 -8.88
CA GLN A 163 21.91 27.26 -7.49
C GLN A 163 20.77 26.67 -6.65
N PHE A 164 19.57 27.23 -6.77
CA PHE A 164 18.37 26.74 -6.08
C PHE A 164 18.08 25.28 -6.46
N TYR A 165 18.08 24.97 -7.75
CA TYR A 165 17.94 23.61 -8.26
C TYR A 165 19.03 22.68 -7.70
N CYS A 166 20.30 23.07 -7.76
CA CYS A 166 21.41 22.28 -7.23
C CYS A 166 21.30 22.03 -5.72
N TRP A 167 20.84 23.03 -4.96
CA TRP A 167 20.64 22.91 -3.52
C TRP A 167 19.55 21.89 -3.19
N HIS A 168 18.38 22.01 -3.83
CA HIS A 168 17.27 21.08 -3.64
C HIS A 168 17.64 19.66 -4.09
N MET A 169 18.26 19.53 -5.26
CA MET A 169 18.68 18.22 -5.77
C MET A 169 19.75 17.58 -4.87
N THR A 170 20.68 18.38 -4.34
CA THR A 170 21.69 17.88 -3.38
C THR A 170 21.03 17.42 -2.09
N LYS A 171 20.07 18.16 -1.53
CA LYS A 171 19.31 17.72 -0.34
C LYS A 171 18.57 16.42 -0.59
N ILE A 172 17.92 16.27 -1.74
CA ILE A 172 17.20 15.05 -2.14
C ILE A 172 18.19 13.88 -2.25
N GLN A 173 19.28 14.03 -3.02
CA GLN A 173 20.31 13.00 -3.17
C GLN A 173 20.95 12.62 -1.83
N PHE A 174 21.23 13.60 -0.97
CA PHE A 174 21.85 13.38 0.34
C PHE A 174 20.95 12.55 1.26
N LYS A 175 19.64 12.79 1.22
CA LYS A 175 18.63 11.98 1.91
C LYS A 175 18.51 10.59 1.29
N LEU A 176 18.35 10.48 -0.04
CA LEU A 176 18.22 9.21 -0.77
C LEU A 176 19.44 8.29 -0.67
N GLN A 177 20.63 8.84 -0.46
CA GLN A 177 21.85 8.05 -0.27
C GLN A 177 22.17 7.78 1.19
N LEU A 178 21.28 8.18 2.12
CA LEU A 178 21.49 8.05 3.56
C LEU A 178 22.84 8.62 4.04
N LYS A 179 23.34 9.68 3.39
CA LYS A 179 24.64 10.28 3.74
C LYS A 179 24.62 11.02 5.09
N HIS A 180 23.42 11.30 5.59
CA HIS A 180 23.16 11.82 6.94
C HIS A 180 23.34 10.75 8.03
N LEU A 181 23.53 9.48 7.66
CA LEU A 181 23.70 8.37 8.58
C LEU A 181 25.12 7.81 8.56
N ASN A 182 25.56 7.27 9.69
CA ASN A 182 26.76 6.44 9.76
C ASN A 182 26.51 5.10 9.07
N GLN A 183 26.90 5.00 7.80
CA GLN A 183 26.68 3.81 6.97
C GLN A 183 27.38 2.56 7.51
N ARG A 184 28.55 2.70 8.15
CA ARG A 184 29.27 1.55 8.75
C ARG A 184 28.50 0.98 9.93
N LYS A 185 27.95 1.87 10.77
CA LYS A 185 27.08 1.49 11.89
C LYS A 185 25.74 0.91 11.38
N LEU A 186 25.19 1.46 10.31
CA LEU A 186 23.97 0.92 9.72
C LEU A 186 24.20 -0.49 9.14
N SER A 187 25.35 -0.73 8.49
CA SER A 187 25.66 -2.03 7.89
C SER A 187 25.94 -3.14 8.90
N SER A 188 26.30 -2.80 10.15
CA SER A 188 26.48 -3.80 11.20
C SER A 188 25.15 -4.31 11.76
N PHE A 189 24.09 -3.48 11.71
CA PHE A 189 22.76 -3.90 12.10
C PHE A 189 22.14 -4.85 11.08
N LYS A 190 21.67 -6.00 11.55
CA LYS A 190 20.94 -6.99 10.75
C LYS A 190 19.48 -7.02 11.19
N LEU A 191 18.58 -7.25 10.23
CA LEU A 191 17.19 -7.58 10.54
C LEU A 191 17.08 -9.08 10.82
N GLN A 192 16.13 -9.49 11.62
CA GLN A 192 15.97 -10.91 12.00
C GLN A 192 15.46 -11.73 10.81
N SER A 193 14.51 -11.16 10.07
CA SER A 193 13.81 -11.80 8.96
C SER A 193 14.55 -11.68 7.60
N ILE A 194 15.25 -10.57 7.37
CA ILE A 194 16.07 -10.33 6.16
C ILE A 194 17.43 -9.71 6.56
N PRO A 195 18.39 -10.54 7.01
CA PRO A 195 19.62 -10.06 7.64
C PRO A 195 20.55 -9.30 6.70
N CYS A 196 20.46 -9.54 5.39
CA CYS A 196 21.37 -9.00 4.37
C CYS A 196 20.78 -7.84 3.57
N LEU A 197 19.96 -6.99 4.20
CA LEU A 197 19.38 -5.83 3.51
C LEU A 197 20.45 -4.88 3.01
N SER A 198 20.39 -4.52 1.73
CA SER A 198 21.27 -3.50 1.18
C SER A 198 20.95 -2.11 1.74
N ILE A 199 21.96 -1.23 1.88
CA ILE A 199 21.77 0.16 2.31
C ILE A 199 20.81 0.90 1.37
N LYS A 200 20.90 0.62 0.06
CA LYS A 200 20.00 1.19 -0.96
C LYS A 200 18.55 0.77 -0.70
N SER A 201 18.32 -0.50 -0.38
CA SER A 201 16.98 -1.02 -0.03
C SER A 201 16.44 -0.37 1.24
N ARG A 202 17.27 -0.23 2.29
CA ARG A 202 16.89 0.47 3.53
C ARG A 202 16.53 1.94 3.29
N SER A 203 17.27 2.61 2.42
CA SER A 203 16.99 4.00 2.04
C SER A 203 15.64 4.16 1.37
N MET A 204 15.37 3.32 0.37
CA MET A 204 14.11 3.36 -0.37
C MET A 204 12.92 2.98 0.52
N LEU A 205 13.13 2.06 1.45
CA LEU A 205 12.14 1.72 2.47
C LEU A 205 11.79 2.93 3.34
N GLN A 206 12.81 3.64 3.84
CA GLN A 206 12.61 4.83 4.67
C GLN A 206 11.99 5.98 3.89
N LEU A 207 12.36 6.15 2.62
CA LEU A 207 11.74 7.14 1.73
C LEU A 207 10.26 6.80 1.51
N GLY A 208 9.96 5.54 1.20
CA GLY A 208 8.60 5.04 1.04
C GLY A 208 7.77 5.35 2.28
N LEU A 209 8.25 4.95 3.46
CA LEU A 209 7.57 5.25 4.73
C LEU A 209 7.36 6.76 4.96
N TYR A 210 8.36 7.59 4.68
CA TYR A 210 8.25 9.05 4.81
C TYR A 210 7.22 9.65 3.86
N CYS A 211 7.26 9.27 2.58
CA CYS A 211 6.30 9.72 1.58
C CYS A 211 4.88 9.34 1.98
N MET A 212 4.71 8.13 2.51
CA MET A 212 3.41 7.62 2.97
C MET A 212 2.89 8.39 4.16
N ASP A 213 3.68 8.54 5.21
CA ASP A 213 3.29 9.35 6.37
C ASP A 213 2.94 10.80 5.96
N THR A 214 3.66 11.35 4.97
CA THR A 214 3.40 12.70 4.45
C THR A 214 2.09 12.76 3.66
N ILE A 215 1.85 11.83 2.74
CA ILE A 215 0.62 11.75 1.95
C ILE A 215 -0.57 11.55 2.89
N VAL A 216 -0.47 10.60 3.83
CA VAL A 216 -1.51 10.31 4.83
C VAL A 216 -1.81 11.55 5.66
N TYR A 217 -0.79 12.28 6.12
CA TYR A 217 -0.97 13.52 6.85
C TYR A 217 -1.77 14.58 6.07
N TYR A 218 -1.36 14.87 4.83
CA TYR A 218 -2.07 15.85 4.00
C TYR A 218 -3.47 15.38 3.64
N PHE A 219 -3.65 14.08 3.42
CA PHE A 219 -4.97 13.52 3.11
C PHE A 219 -5.90 13.56 4.31
N HIS A 220 -5.41 13.29 5.52
CA HIS A 220 -6.19 13.45 6.76
C HIS A 220 -6.59 14.92 6.98
N PHE A 221 -5.67 15.86 6.71
CA PHE A 221 -5.99 17.28 6.74
C PHE A 221 -7.06 17.65 5.71
N PHE A 222 -6.94 17.12 4.48
CA PHE A 222 -7.90 17.33 3.41
C PHE A 222 -9.28 16.75 3.75
N ILE A 223 -9.35 15.48 4.19
CA ILE A 223 -10.61 14.88 4.64
C ILE A 223 -11.21 15.70 5.77
N GLY A 224 -10.43 16.08 6.79
CA GLY A 224 -10.95 16.90 7.90
C GLY A 224 -11.53 18.23 7.40
N PHE A 225 -10.85 18.88 6.46
CA PHE A 225 -11.29 20.15 5.88
C PHE A 225 -12.59 20.01 5.07
N PHE A 226 -12.76 18.95 4.27
CA PHE A 226 -13.96 18.72 3.45
C PHE A 226 -15.11 18.05 4.21
N ALA A 227 -14.79 17.23 5.21
CA ALA A 227 -15.78 16.54 6.02
C ALA A 227 -16.59 17.54 6.86
N MET A 228 -15.95 18.57 7.43
CA MET A 228 -16.66 19.52 8.29
C MET A 228 -17.81 20.26 7.56
N PRO A 229 -17.62 20.88 6.38
CA PRO A 229 -18.72 21.43 5.58
C PRO A 229 -19.75 20.39 5.18
N ALA A 230 -19.34 19.18 4.79
CA ALA A 230 -20.26 18.11 4.42
C ALA A 230 -21.14 17.67 5.61
N MET A 231 -20.59 17.61 6.83
CA MET A 231 -21.35 17.30 8.04
C MET A 231 -22.30 18.42 8.44
N ILE A 232 -21.89 19.69 8.27
CA ILE A 232 -22.76 20.85 8.50
C ILE A 232 -23.94 20.81 7.53
N PHE A 233 -23.66 20.60 6.24
CA PHE A 233 -24.69 20.43 5.22
C PHE A 233 -25.63 19.28 5.57
N TYR A 234 -25.09 18.10 5.87
CA TYR A 234 -25.86 16.95 6.30
C TYR A 234 -26.76 17.26 7.49
N TYR A 235 -26.24 17.90 8.54
CA TYR A 235 -27.01 18.28 9.71
C TYR A 235 -28.21 19.16 9.36
N TYR A 236 -27.99 20.22 8.56
CA TYR A 236 -29.06 21.13 8.16
C TYR A 236 -30.08 20.43 7.28
N THR A 237 -29.66 19.65 6.28
CA THR A 237 -30.57 18.90 5.42
C THR A 237 -31.45 17.92 6.22
N ILE A 238 -30.89 17.23 7.20
CA ILE A 238 -31.68 16.32 8.05
C ILE A 238 -32.61 17.09 8.99
N CYS A 239 -32.18 18.23 9.53
CA CYS A 239 -33.07 19.09 10.32
C CYS A 239 -34.24 19.62 9.49
N ASP A 240 -34.01 19.95 8.21
CA ASP A 240 -35.04 20.41 7.29
C ASP A 240 -36.01 19.29 6.91
N ILE A 241 -35.55 18.04 6.81
CA ILE A 241 -36.42 16.91 6.44
C ILE A 241 -37.26 16.41 7.62
N PHE A 242 -36.65 16.28 8.81
CA PHE A 242 -37.32 15.65 9.96
C PHE A 242 -37.93 16.64 10.95
N HIS A 243 -37.60 17.93 10.86
CA HIS A 243 -38.03 18.97 11.79
C HIS A 243 -37.98 18.53 13.27
N PRO A 244 -36.80 18.13 13.79
CA PRO A 244 -36.67 17.68 15.16
C PRO A 244 -37.09 18.80 16.14
N THR A 245 -38.15 18.56 16.90
CA THR A 245 -38.73 19.55 17.84
C THR A 245 -38.06 19.52 19.21
N HIS A 246 -37.46 18.39 19.58
CA HIS A 246 -36.87 18.20 20.90
C HIS A 246 -35.33 18.24 20.85
N TRP A 247 -34.72 18.84 21.89
CA TRP A 247 -33.26 18.97 22.02
C TRP A 247 -32.53 17.62 21.98
N TYR A 248 -33.14 16.54 22.49
CA TYR A 248 -32.53 15.22 22.48
C TYR A 248 -32.44 14.62 21.07
N CYS A 249 -33.31 15.01 20.14
CA CYS A 249 -33.23 14.59 18.73
C CYS A 249 -32.01 15.22 18.05
N HIS A 250 -31.74 16.51 18.34
CA HIS A 250 -30.51 17.16 17.86
C HIS A 250 -29.26 16.51 18.44
N LEU A 251 -29.29 16.14 19.73
CA LEU A 251 -28.17 15.44 20.36
C LEU A 251 -27.91 14.07 19.69
N LEU A 252 -28.96 13.30 19.43
CA LEU A 252 -28.86 12.01 18.74
C LEU A 252 -28.28 12.17 17.32
N LEU A 253 -28.74 13.17 16.58
CA LEU A 253 -28.21 13.47 15.24
C LEU A 253 -26.73 13.86 15.29
N LEU A 254 -26.30 14.65 16.27
CA LEU A 254 -24.90 15.01 16.46
C LEU A 254 -24.03 13.78 16.82
N ILE A 255 -24.54 12.87 17.65
CA ILE A 255 -23.88 11.61 17.96
C ILE A 255 -23.75 10.75 16.69
N GLU A 256 -24.80 10.69 15.88
CA GLU A 256 -24.80 9.94 14.62
C GLU A 256 -23.77 10.50 13.62
N ILE A 257 -23.73 11.83 13.47
CA ILE A 257 -22.72 12.56 12.70
C ILE A 257 -21.31 12.21 13.18
N ALA A 258 -21.08 12.19 14.49
CA ALA A 258 -19.79 11.83 15.06
C ALA A 258 -19.42 10.36 14.74
N ILE A 259 -20.38 9.44 14.79
CA ILE A 259 -20.18 8.03 14.42
C ILE A 259 -19.89 7.89 12.92
N ILE A 260 -20.63 8.58 12.05
CA ILE A 260 -20.41 8.59 10.59
C ILE A 260 -19.00 9.11 10.29
N LEU A 261 -18.59 10.22 10.92
CA LEU A 261 -17.28 10.80 10.74
C LEU A 261 -16.18 9.86 11.23
N HIS A 262 -16.36 9.26 12.40
CA HIS A 262 -15.41 8.30 12.97
C HIS A 262 -15.26 7.06 12.08
N ASN A 263 -16.38 6.46 11.66
CA ASN A 263 -16.37 5.31 10.76
C ASN A 263 -15.77 5.66 9.40
N GLY A 264 -16.14 6.80 8.81
CA GLY A 264 -15.58 7.25 7.53
C GLY A 264 -14.07 7.45 7.61
N PHE A 265 -13.59 8.06 8.70
CA PHE A 265 -12.16 8.25 8.94
C PHE A 265 -11.43 6.92 9.17
N LEU A 266 -12.00 6.01 9.97
CA LEU A 266 -11.45 4.68 10.21
C LEU A 266 -11.40 3.85 8.92
N ILE A 267 -12.50 3.78 8.17
CA ILE A 267 -12.60 3.10 6.87
C ILE A 267 -11.52 3.62 5.93
N PHE A 268 -11.40 4.94 5.82
CA PHE A 268 -10.37 5.56 5.00
C PHE A 268 -8.97 5.20 5.48
N GLN A 269 -8.72 5.33 6.78
CA GLN A 269 -7.43 5.06 7.40
C GLN A 269 -7.03 3.59 7.20
N LEU A 270 -7.97 2.64 7.37
CA LEU A 270 -7.74 1.21 7.20
C LEU A 270 -7.48 0.84 5.74
N ILE A 271 -8.38 1.21 4.83
CA ILE A 271 -8.29 0.91 3.38
C ILE A 271 -7.02 1.53 2.79
N TRP A 272 -6.70 2.77 3.18
CA TRP A 272 -5.55 3.48 2.61
C TRP A 272 -4.23 3.00 3.20
N ILE A 273 -4.11 2.88 4.53
CA ILE A 273 -2.85 2.42 5.14
C ILE A 273 -2.54 1.02 4.68
N ILE A 274 -3.49 0.09 4.71
CA ILE A 274 -3.14 -1.32 4.50
C ILE A 274 -2.93 -1.61 3.02
N SER A 275 -3.76 -1.08 2.13
CA SER A 275 -3.57 -1.29 0.70
C SER A 275 -2.30 -0.61 0.22
N THR A 276 -2.02 0.64 0.63
CA THR A 276 -0.84 1.36 0.14
C THR A 276 0.44 0.93 0.86
N LEU A 277 0.42 0.69 2.18
CA LEU A 277 1.60 0.27 2.94
C LEU A 277 2.05 -1.13 2.54
N ILE A 278 1.14 -2.09 2.34
CA ILE A 278 1.51 -3.44 1.91
C ILE A 278 1.93 -3.44 0.44
N VAL A 279 1.22 -2.70 -0.44
CA VAL A 279 1.62 -2.56 -1.86
C VAL A 279 2.99 -1.91 -1.95
N LEU A 280 3.26 -0.77 -1.31
CA LEU A 280 4.58 -0.12 -1.38
C LEU A 280 5.68 -0.84 -0.61
N LEU A 281 5.42 -1.44 0.56
CA LEU A 281 6.44 -2.22 1.30
C LEU A 281 6.79 -3.53 0.59
N VAL A 282 5.85 -4.16 -0.11
CA VAL A 282 6.14 -5.38 -0.86
C VAL A 282 6.73 -5.05 -2.24
N ILE A 283 6.21 -4.03 -2.93
CA ILE A 283 6.62 -3.66 -4.30
C ILE A 283 7.91 -2.85 -4.33
N ALA A 284 8.11 -1.82 -3.50
CA ALA A 284 9.29 -0.95 -3.61
C ALA A 284 10.56 -1.58 -3.01
N PHE A 285 10.41 -2.40 -1.98
CA PHE A 285 11.53 -3.03 -1.28
C PHE A 285 12.00 -4.33 -1.98
N CYS A 286 11.07 -5.22 -2.33
CA CYS A 286 11.44 -6.49 -2.97
C CYS A 286 11.87 -6.29 -4.42
N SER A 287 11.26 -5.36 -5.18
CA SER A 287 11.67 -5.10 -6.56
C SER A 287 13.14 -4.68 -6.66
N ILE A 288 13.59 -3.75 -5.81
CA ILE A 288 14.96 -3.24 -5.86
C ILE A 288 15.97 -4.30 -5.42
N GLN A 289 15.65 -5.10 -4.41
CA GLN A 289 16.51 -6.18 -3.98
C GLN A 289 16.56 -7.30 -5.02
N LEU A 290 15.42 -7.72 -5.57
CA LEU A 290 15.33 -8.71 -6.64
C LEU A 290 16.02 -8.21 -7.91
N GLU A 291 15.87 -6.94 -8.27
CA GLU A 291 16.54 -6.34 -9.42
C GLU A 291 18.05 -6.27 -9.23
N ALA A 292 18.52 -5.90 -8.03
CA ALA A 292 19.95 -5.95 -7.69
C ALA A 292 20.50 -7.38 -7.80
N MET A 293 19.76 -8.37 -7.31
CA MET A 293 20.12 -9.79 -7.40
C MET A 293 20.11 -10.28 -8.86
N ASN A 294 19.10 -9.91 -9.64
CA ASN A 294 19.00 -10.21 -11.08
C ASN A 294 20.17 -9.61 -11.85
N ASN A 295 20.56 -8.37 -11.53
CA ASN A 295 21.72 -7.70 -12.14
C ASN A 295 23.05 -8.36 -11.74
N LEU A 296 23.14 -8.93 -10.54
CA LEU A 296 24.30 -9.73 -10.13
C LEU A 296 24.35 -11.07 -10.88
N LEU A 297 23.22 -11.76 -10.99
CA LEU A 297 23.10 -13.00 -11.78
C LEU A 297 23.41 -12.76 -13.26
N LYS A 298 22.94 -11.64 -13.83
CA LYS A 298 23.26 -11.22 -15.21
C LYS A 298 24.76 -11.01 -15.39
N ARG A 299 25.42 -10.33 -14.44
CA ARG A 299 26.89 -10.13 -14.48
C ARG A 299 27.65 -11.44 -14.38
N ILE A 300 27.22 -12.35 -13.51
CA ILE A 300 27.80 -13.69 -13.38
C ILE A 300 27.61 -14.48 -14.67
N HIS A 301 26.41 -14.45 -15.26
CA HIS A 301 26.10 -15.06 -16.54
C HIS A 301 27.04 -14.55 -17.65
N ILE A 302 27.21 -13.23 -17.79
CA ILE A 302 28.12 -12.62 -18.78
C ILE A 302 29.58 -13.02 -18.50
N HIS A 303 30.00 -13.08 -17.25
CA HIS A 303 31.37 -13.52 -16.93
C HIS A 303 31.58 -15.01 -17.25
N LEU A 304 30.53 -15.83 -17.13
CA LEU A 304 30.57 -17.28 -17.36
C LEU A 304 30.36 -17.67 -18.82
N SER A 305 29.92 -16.76 -19.71
CA SER A 305 29.93 -17.03 -21.15
C SER A 305 31.34 -17.35 -21.66
N ASN A 306 32.37 -16.95 -20.91
CA ASN A 306 33.77 -17.29 -21.15
C ASN A 306 34.20 -18.66 -20.56
N ARG A 307 33.23 -19.53 -20.20
CA ARG A 307 33.40 -20.94 -19.76
C ARG A 307 34.36 -21.20 -18.58
N LEU A 308 34.45 -20.27 -17.63
CA LEU A 308 35.24 -20.50 -16.41
C LEU A 308 34.45 -21.35 -15.39
N PRO A 309 34.99 -22.47 -14.91
CA PRO A 309 34.33 -23.27 -13.88
C PRO A 309 34.25 -22.56 -12.52
N ILE A 310 33.16 -22.78 -11.80
CA ILE A 310 32.93 -22.24 -10.45
C ILE A 310 33.27 -23.31 -9.41
N TYR A 311 34.37 -23.08 -8.67
CA TYR A 311 34.87 -23.95 -7.60
C TYR A 311 34.28 -23.59 -6.23
N SER A 312 34.21 -24.56 -5.31
CA SER A 312 33.59 -24.40 -3.97
C SER A 312 34.22 -23.33 -3.08
N LYS A 313 35.49 -22.96 -3.30
CA LYS A 313 36.18 -21.90 -2.55
C LYS A 313 36.17 -20.54 -3.26
N SER A 314 35.56 -20.44 -4.44
CA SER A 314 35.60 -19.19 -5.21
C SER A 314 34.69 -18.13 -4.59
N ARG A 315 35.06 -16.85 -4.79
CA ARG A 315 34.20 -15.72 -4.42
C ARG A 315 32.84 -15.79 -5.13
N THR A 316 32.82 -16.28 -6.38
CA THR A 316 31.60 -16.47 -7.16
C THR A 316 30.70 -17.54 -6.56
N PHE A 317 31.25 -18.63 -6.02
CA PHE A 317 30.48 -19.66 -5.32
C PHE A 317 29.78 -19.12 -4.07
N ASN A 318 30.52 -18.42 -3.21
CA ASN A 318 29.96 -17.83 -1.99
C ASN A 318 28.87 -16.80 -2.31
N LEU A 319 29.09 -15.98 -3.34
CA LEU A 319 28.10 -15.02 -3.83
C LEU A 319 26.84 -15.73 -4.32
N LEU A 320 26.98 -16.79 -5.12
CA LEU A 320 25.84 -17.52 -5.68
C LEU A 320 25.05 -18.28 -4.61
N SER A 321 25.74 -18.84 -3.62
CA SER A 321 25.11 -19.48 -2.45
C SER A 321 24.32 -18.46 -1.61
N SER A 322 24.87 -17.27 -1.41
CA SER A 322 24.16 -16.16 -0.73
C SER A 322 22.93 -15.71 -1.53
N LEU A 323 23.06 -15.54 -2.85
CA LEU A 323 21.96 -15.17 -3.73
C LEU A 323 20.82 -16.21 -3.70
N TYR A 324 21.15 -17.50 -3.69
CA TYR A 324 20.15 -18.57 -3.57
C TYR A 324 19.39 -18.49 -2.23
N LEU A 325 20.10 -18.28 -1.11
CA LEU A 325 19.47 -18.20 0.21
C LEU A 325 18.57 -16.97 0.34
N GLU A 326 19.04 -15.82 -0.13
CA GLU A 326 18.24 -14.58 -0.11
C GLU A 326 17.03 -14.69 -1.04
N HIS A 327 17.17 -15.27 -2.24
CA HIS A 327 16.06 -15.43 -3.18
C HIS A 327 15.01 -16.39 -2.60
N GLY A 328 15.45 -17.50 -1.99
CA GLY A 328 14.56 -18.43 -1.30
C GLY A 328 13.77 -17.78 -0.16
N ARG A 329 14.41 -16.93 0.65
CA ARG A 329 13.73 -16.16 1.71
C ARG A 329 12.68 -15.20 1.14
N ILE A 330 13.01 -14.49 0.06
CA ILE A 330 12.07 -13.58 -0.60
C ILE A 330 10.90 -14.36 -1.20
N CYS A 331 11.14 -15.48 -1.89
CA CYS A 331 10.08 -16.34 -2.41
C CYS A 331 9.17 -16.88 -1.30
N GLN A 332 9.75 -17.31 -0.18
CA GLN A 332 8.99 -17.77 0.98
C GLN A 332 8.14 -16.65 1.57
N PHE A 333 8.69 -15.44 1.69
CA PHE A 333 7.95 -14.26 2.12
C PHE A 333 6.76 -13.95 1.20
N TYR A 334 6.97 -13.92 -0.12
CA TYR A 334 5.90 -13.73 -1.11
C TYR A 334 4.83 -14.82 -0.98
N MET A 335 5.22 -16.09 -0.88
CA MET A 335 4.26 -17.17 -0.69
C MET A 335 3.43 -16.96 0.57
N ILE A 336 4.05 -16.70 1.71
CA ILE A 336 3.32 -16.61 2.97
C ILE A 336 2.41 -15.37 2.97
N ILE A 337 2.88 -14.23 2.48
CA ILE A 337 2.05 -13.02 2.39
C ILE A 337 0.85 -13.24 1.49
N PHE A 338 1.07 -13.71 0.26
CA PHE A 338 -0.03 -13.88 -0.70
C PHE A 338 -0.96 -15.04 -0.32
N THR A 339 -0.48 -16.10 0.33
CA THR A 339 -1.37 -17.20 0.76
C THR A 339 -2.16 -16.88 2.03
N LYS A 340 -1.55 -16.17 2.99
CA LYS A 340 -2.15 -16.02 4.33
C LYS A 340 -2.80 -14.67 4.61
N LEU A 341 -2.25 -13.58 4.05
CA LEU A 341 -2.67 -12.22 4.38
C LEU A 341 -3.24 -11.51 3.14
N LEU A 342 -2.36 -11.20 2.18
CA LEU A 342 -2.67 -10.33 1.06
C LEU A 342 -3.54 -11.02 0.01
N GLY A 343 -3.47 -12.33 -0.19
CA GLY A 343 -4.35 -12.99 -1.17
C GLY A 343 -5.81 -12.95 -0.75
N LYS A 344 -6.11 -13.03 0.55
CA LYS A 344 -7.48 -12.91 1.06
C LYS A 344 -7.98 -11.48 0.99
N ILE A 345 -7.15 -10.51 1.38
CA ILE A 345 -7.48 -9.08 1.28
C ILE A 345 -7.64 -8.67 -0.18
N LEU A 346 -6.74 -9.11 -1.07
CA LEU A 346 -6.84 -8.88 -2.51
C LEU A 346 -8.06 -9.56 -3.12
N LEU A 347 -8.42 -10.78 -2.66
CA LEU A 347 -9.64 -11.45 -3.08
C LEU A 347 -10.87 -10.64 -2.70
N VAL A 348 -10.94 -10.18 -1.46
CA VAL A 348 -12.00 -9.31 -0.93
C VAL A 348 -12.06 -8.03 -1.77
N PHE A 349 -10.94 -7.32 -1.91
CA PHE A 349 -10.83 -6.11 -2.71
C PHE A 349 -11.32 -6.32 -4.15
N LEU A 350 -10.91 -7.38 -4.84
CA LEU A 350 -11.33 -7.68 -6.21
C LEU A 350 -12.81 -8.08 -6.29
N ALA A 351 -13.29 -8.89 -5.35
CA ALA A 351 -14.68 -9.30 -5.25
C ALA A 351 -15.63 -8.11 -5.02
N PHE A 352 -15.14 -7.00 -4.44
CA PHE A 352 -15.93 -5.78 -4.26
C PHE A 352 -15.72 -4.73 -5.36
N THR A 353 -14.46 -4.50 -5.78
CA THR A 353 -14.14 -3.49 -6.80
C THR A 353 -14.66 -3.85 -8.20
N LEU A 354 -14.68 -5.13 -8.57
CA LEU A 354 -15.23 -5.55 -9.86
C LEU A 354 -16.75 -5.28 -9.95
N PRO A 355 -17.59 -5.72 -9.00
CA PRO A 355 -19.00 -5.33 -8.97
C PRO A 355 -19.22 -3.82 -8.88
N MET A 356 -18.38 -3.08 -8.16
CA MET A 356 -18.46 -1.61 -8.11
C MET A 356 -18.32 -0.97 -9.51
N ASN A 357 -17.36 -1.44 -10.31
CA ASN A 357 -17.25 -0.99 -11.71
C ASN A 357 -18.48 -1.34 -12.55
N VAL A 358 -19.08 -2.51 -12.32
CA VAL A 358 -20.34 -2.90 -12.98
C VAL A 358 -21.48 -2.00 -12.52
N LEU A 359 -21.59 -1.67 -11.24
CA LEU A 359 -22.60 -0.75 -10.70
C LEU A 359 -22.44 0.66 -11.28
N PHE A 360 -21.23 1.16 -11.42
CA PHE A 360 -20.98 2.46 -12.07
C PHE A 360 -21.35 2.43 -13.55
N LEU A 361 -21.07 1.34 -14.26
CA LEU A 361 -21.48 1.18 -15.65
C LEU A 361 -23.01 1.13 -15.80
N ILE A 362 -23.69 0.36 -14.95
CA ILE A 362 -25.15 0.29 -14.90
C ILE A 362 -25.74 1.67 -14.59
N ALA A 363 -25.18 2.36 -13.58
CA ALA A 363 -25.59 3.71 -13.22
C ALA A 363 -25.42 4.68 -14.41
N PHE A 364 -24.28 4.61 -15.12
CA PHE A 364 -24.03 5.42 -16.31
C PHE A 364 -25.06 5.18 -17.44
N CYS A 365 -25.53 3.94 -17.60
CA CYS A 365 -26.51 3.55 -18.61
C CYS A 365 -27.97 3.92 -18.26
N THR A 366 -28.23 4.46 -17.07
CA THR A 366 -29.60 4.80 -16.63
C THR A 366 -30.17 5.95 -17.48
N LYS A 367 -31.33 5.74 -18.12
CA LYS A 367 -31.87 6.65 -19.16
C LYS A 367 -32.26 8.06 -18.69
N ASN A 368 -32.31 8.33 -17.38
CA ASN A 368 -32.88 9.57 -16.82
C ASN A 368 -31.90 10.38 -15.95
N LEU A 369 -30.59 10.27 -16.19
CA LEU A 369 -29.57 11.06 -15.48
C LEU A 369 -29.25 12.37 -16.22
N SER A 370 -29.04 13.43 -15.46
CA SER A 370 -28.55 14.71 -15.95
C SER A 370 -27.12 14.58 -16.50
N TRP A 371 -26.70 15.54 -17.33
CA TRP A 371 -25.35 15.52 -17.88
C TRP A 371 -24.26 15.61 -16.80
N ILE A 372 -24.52 16.38 -15.74
CA ILE A 372 -23.60 16.53 -14.59
C ILE A 372 -23.45 15.20 -13.85
N GLU A 373 -24.55 14.52 -13.53
CA GLU A 373 -24.54 13.20 -12.88
C GLU A 373 -23.79 12.16 -13.72
N LYS A 374 -23.98 12.17 -15.04
CA LYS A 374 -23.26 11.28 -15.96
C LYS A 374 -21.75 11.57 -15.96
N MET A 375 -21.36 12.84 -15.93
CA MET A 375 -19.95 13.25 -15.85
C MET A 375 -19.32 12.84 -14.52
N GLU A 376 -20.03 12.98 -13.39
CA GLU A 376 -19.56 12.54 -12.08
C GLU A 376 -19.34 11.02 -12.05
N ILE A 377 -20.31 10.24 -12.52
CA ILE A 377 -20.20 8.78 -12.59
C ILE A 377 -19.04 8.38 -13.50
N ALA A 378 -18.88 9.04 -14.66
CA ALA A 378 -17.79 8.75 -15.60
C ALA A 378 -16.41 9.04 -14.98
N ILE A 379 -16.26 10.15 -14.27
CA ILE A 379 -15.02 10.50 -13.58
C ILE A 379 -14.69 9.43 -12.52
N ILE A 380 -15.65 9.07 -11.67
CA ILE A 380 -15.47 8.06 -10.63
C ILE A 380 -15.11 6.71 -11.25
N PHE A 381 -15.83 6.28 -12.30
CA PHE A 381 -15.57 5.04 -13.02
C PHE A 381 -14.16 4.99 -13.62
N CYS A 382 -13.73 6.05 -14.29
CA CYS A 382 -12.40 6.15 -14.89
C CYS A 382 -11.29 6.10 -13.84
N PHE A 383 -11.42 6.89 -12.76
CA PHE A 383 -10.44 6.89 -11.67
C PHE A 383 -10.35 5.52 -10.98
N HIS A 384 -11.49 4.94 -10.64
CA HIS A 384 -11.52 3.63 -9.99
C HIS A 384 -10.95 2.52 -10.89
N SER A 385 -11.30 2.53 -12.19
CA SER A 385 -10.75 1.60 -13.18
C SER A 385 -9.24 1.75 -13.36
N PHE A 386 -8.73 3.00 -13.40
CA PHE A 386 -7.31 3.27 -13.48
C PHE A 386 -6.55 2.72 -12.26
N ILE A 387 -7.07 2.95 -11.04
CA ILE A 387 -6.48 2.43 -9.80
C ILE A 387 -6.44 0.89 -9.83
N LEU A 388 -7.54 0.26 -10.25
CA LEU A 388 -7.63 -1.19 -10.37
C LEU A 388 -6.59 -1.75 -11.35
N ILE A 389 -6.53 -1.22 -12.57
CA ILE A 389 -5.56 -1.65 -13.59
C ILE A 389 -4.12 -1.44 -13.11
N GLN A 390 -3.82 -0.26 -12.56
CA GLN A 390 -2.48 0.06 -12.07
C GLN A 390 -2.04 -0.88 -10.95
N SER A 391 -2.93 -1.21 -10.02
CA SER A 391 -2.65 -2.15 -8.93
C SER A 391 -2.33 -3.55 -9.45
N GLN A 392 -3.11 -4.05 -10.43
CA GLN A 392 -2.92 -5.36 -11.04
C GLN A 392 -1.65 -5.42 -11.88
N LEU A 393 -1.37 -4.38 -12.66
CA LEU A 393 -0.15 -4.28 -13.47
C LEU A 393 1.10 -4.32 -12.58
N THR A 394 1.07 -3.60 -11.47
CA THR A 394 2.18 -3.56 -10.53
C THR A 394 2.44 -4.95 -9.93
N LEU A 395 1.38 -5.68 -9.52
CA LEU A 395 1.49 -7.06 -9.03
C LEU A 395 2.03 -8.03 -10.09
N ALA A 396 1.61 -7.86 -11.35
CA ALA A 396 2.10 -8.66 -12.48
C ALA A 396 3.60 -8.43 -12.73
N MET A 397 4.04 -7.16 -12.78
CA MET A 397 5.45 -6.80 -12.94
C MET A 397 6.32 -7.39 -11.82
N GLN A 398 5.85 -7.37 -10.57
CA GLN A 398 6.59 -7.99 -9.46
C GLN A 398 6.75 -9.50 -9.64
N THR A 399 5.67 -10.16 -10.04
CA THR A 399 5.69 -11.60 -10.30
C THR A 399 6.72 -11.92 -11.39
N GLU A 400 6.81 -11.09 -12.44
CA GLU A 400 7.80 -11.26 -13.50
C GLU A 400 9.24 -11.07 -12.99
N ILE A 401 9.52 -10.00 -12.24
CA ILE A 401 10.84 -9.69 -11.67
C ILE A 401 11.33 -10.85 -10.77
N LEU A 402 10.43 -11.43 -9.98
CA LEU A 402 10.72 -12.55 -9.09
C LEU A 402 11.14 -13.82 -9.85
N HIS A 403 10.57 -14.04 -11.04
CA HIS A 403 10.87 -15.21 -11.89
C HIS A 403 11.98 -14.97 -12.91
N HIS A 404 12.44 -13.72 -13.07
CA HIS A 404 13.52 -13.37 -13.98
C HIS A 404 14.84 -14.16 -13.78
N PRO A 405 15.25 -14.59 -12.56
CA PRO A 405 16.45 -15.40 -12.36
C PRO A 405 16.52 -16.65 -13.24
N LYS A 406 15.37 -17.24 -13.62
CA LYS A 406 15.34 -18.46 -14.44
C LYS A 406 16.13 -18.33 -15.74
N LYS A 407 16.09 -17.14 -16.37
CA LYS A 407 16.81 -16.86 -17.64
C LYS A 407 18.32 -17.01 -17.49
N TYR A 408 18.86 -16.60 -16.34
CA TYR A 408 20.30 -16.62 -16.09
C TYR A 408 20.77 -17.97 -15.55
N LEU A 409 19.96 -18.62 -14.71
CA LEU A 409 20.31 -19.88 -14.06
C LEU A 409 20.67 -21.00 -15.04
N VAL A 410 19.98 -21.10 -16.19
CA VAL A 410 20.25 -22.11 -17.24
C VAL A 410 21.73 -22.18 -17.62
N SER A 411 22.38 -21.02 -17.75
CA SER A 411 23.79 -20.91 -18.15
C SER A 411 24.78 -21.07 -16.98
N ILE A 412 24.34 -20.78 -15.76
CA ILE A 412 25.20 -20.78 -14.58
C ILE A 412 25.34 -22.21 -14.04
N ILE A 413 24.24 -22.97 -14.00
CA ILE A 413 24.17 -24.32 -13.43
C ILE A 413 25.22 -25.28 -14.03
N PRO A 414 25.44 -25.34 -15.35
CA PRO A 414 26.43 -26.25 -15.94
C PRO A 414 27.86 -25.96 -15.45
N ASN A 415 28.18 -24.69 -15.18
CA ASN A 415 29.52 -24.24 -14.81
C ASN A 415 29.83 -24.42 -13.31
N VAL A 416 28.86 -24.83 -12.48
CA VAL A 416 29.06 -25.09 -11.05
C VAL A 416 29.57 -26.51 -10.85
N ILE A 417 30.79 -26.65 -10.30
CA ILE A 417 31.39 -27.96 -10.02
C ILE A 417 30.80 -28.59 -8.74
N CYS A 418 30.51 -27.78 -7.73
CA CYS A 418 30.00 -28.28 -6.45
C CYS A 418 28.57 -28.83 -6.61
N LEU A 419 28.43 -30.16 -6.50
CA LEU A 419 27.16 -30.88 -6.66
C LEU A 419 26.04 -30.31 -5.79
N ARG A 420 26.32 -30.01 -4.51
CA ARG A 420 25.31 -29.52 -3.57
C ARG A 420 24.69 -28.20 -4.01
N LEU A 421 25.50 -27.24 -4.47
CA LEU A 421 24.98 -25.96 -4.95
C LEU A 421 24.31 -26.14 -6.31
N LYS A 422 24.89 -26.96 -7.19
CA LYS A 422 24.32 -27.28 -8.49
C LYS A 422 22.89 -27.83 -8.37
N MET A 423 22.66 -28.80 -7.48
CA MET A 423 21.34 -29.37 -7.20
C MET A 423 20.35 -28.33 -6.66
N LYS A 424 20.81 -27.44 -5.75
CA LYS A 424 19.97 -26.35 -5.22
C LYS A 424 19.54 -25.36 -6.29
N LEU A 425 20.45 -25.00 -7.20
CA LEU A 425 20.15 -24.09 -8.30
C LEU A 425 19.27 -24.73 -9.36
N SER A 426 19.47 -26.02 -9.67
CA SER A 426 18.61 -26.74 -10.61
C SER A 426 17.19 -26.87 -10.07
N ASP A 427 17.04 -27.15 -8.78
CA ASP A 427 15.73 -27.16 -8.12
C ASP A 427 15.07 -25.76 -8.11
N LEU A 428 15.83 -24.70 -7.82
CA LEU A 428 15.31 -23.33 -7.96
C LEU A 428 14.88 -23.02 -9.41
N HIS A 429 15.69 -23.39 -10.39
CA HIS A 429 15.37 -23.20 -11.80
C HIS A 429 14.10 -23.95 -12.20
N TYR A 430 13.97 -25.21 -11.77
CA TYR A 430 12.76 -26.00 -11.99
C TYR A 430 11.53 -25.33 -11.40
N ARG A 431 11.60 -24.88 -10.13
CA ARG A 431 10.50 -24.17 -9.47
C ARG A 431 10.10 -22.87 -10.17
N LEU A 432 11.06 -22.13 -10.73
CA LEU A 432 10.78 -20.86 -11.44
C LEU A 432 10.28 -21.05 -12.88
N THR A 433 10.42 -22.25 -13.46
CA THR A 433 10.02 -22.56 -14.84
C THR A 433 8.74 -23.40 -14.91
N GLN A 434 8.69 -24.48 -14.12
CA GLN A 434 7.62 -25.48 -14.13
C GLN A 434 6.78 -25.48 -12.85
N GLY A 435 7.29 -24.88 -11.76
CA GLY A 435 6.58 -24.80 -10.49
C GLY A 435 5.43 -23.77 -10.49
N PRO A 436 4.57 -23.78 -9.45
CA PRO A 436 3.55 -22.76 -9.28
C PRO A 436 4.22 -21.38 -9.18
N LYS A 437 3.64 -20.38 -9.87
CA LYS A 437 4.19 -19.03 -9.86
C LYS A 437 4.17 -18.45 -8.44
N TYR A 438 5.31 -17.93 -7.99
CA TYR A 438 5.40 -17.15 -6.76
C TYR A 438 4.71 -15.77 -6.96
N GLY A 439 3.49 -15.60 -6.45
CA GLY A 439 2.73 -14.35 -6.58
C GLY A 439 1.22 -14.56 -6.47
N PRO A 440 0.41 -13.49 -6.59
CA PRO A 440 -1.04 -13.61 -6.59
C PRO A 440 -1.52 -14.39 -7.82
N ILE A 441 -2.22 -15.49 -7.59
CA ILE A 441 -2.83 -16.29 -8.67
C ILE A 441 -4.23 -15.73 -8.92
N LEU A 442 -4.35 -14.87 -9.93
CA LEU A 442 -5.62 -14.28 -10.37
C LEU A 442 -6.46 -15.22 -11.27
N SER A 443 -6.00 -16.44 -11.54
CA SER A 443 -6.70 -17.36 -12.46
C SER A 443 -8.13 -17.70 -11.99
N ILE A 444 -8.35 -17.72 -10.68
CA ILE A 444 -9.69 -17.94 -10.10
C ILE A 444 -10.62 -16.78 -10.45
N PHE A 445 -10.12 -15.53 -10.43
CA PHE A 445 -10.90 -14.38 -10.87
C PHE A 445 -11.15 -14.43 -12.37
N GLY A 446 -10.14 -14.63 -13.22
CA GLY A 446 -10.36 -14.74 -14.66
C GLY A 446 -11.47 -15.74 -15.03
N ALA A 447 -11.57 -16.86 -14.31
CA ALA A 447 -12.65 -17.83 -14.47
C ALA A 447 -14.00 -17.35 -13.90
N ILE A 448 -14.02 -16.68 -12.74
CA ILE A 448 -15.22 -16.11 -12.11
C ILE A 448 -15.75 -14.92 -12.93
N THR A 449 -14.92 -13.96 -13.35
CA THR A 449 -15.32 -12.84 -14.21
C THR A 449 -15.75 -13.34 -15.58
N ASN A 450 -15.07 -14.31 -16.21
CA ASN A 450 -15.58 -14.88 -17.47
C ASN A 450 -16.96 -15.52 -17.28
N ARG A 451 -17.17 -16.29 -16.21
CA ARG A 451 -18.46 -16.92 -15.96
C ARG A 451 -19.55 -15.90 -15.62
N ILE A 452 -19.27 -14.88 -14.82
CA ILE A 452 -20.26 -13.86 -14.43
C ILE A 452 -20.56 -12.89 -15.58
N VAL A 453 -19.56 -12.48 -16.36
CA VAL A 453 -19.73 -11.47 -17.43
C VAL A 453 -20.21 -12.09 -18.73
N LEU A 454 -19.76 -13.30 -19.09
CA LEU A 454 -20.07 -13.93 -20.38
C LEU A 454 -21.12 -15.04 -20.30
N GLN A 455 -21.61 -15.41 -19.11
CA GLN A 455 -22.76 -16.31 -18.96
C GLN A 455 -23.99 -15.61 -18.35
N VAL A 456 -24.23 -14.35 -18.73
CA VAL A 456 -25.59 -13.80 -18.66
C VAL A 456 -26.34 -14.35 -19.88
N LYS A 457 -27.06 -15.47 -19.68
CA LYS A 457 -28.08 -15.94 -20.61
C LYS A 457 -29.41 -15.30 -20.26
#